data_AF-A0A852NH77-F1
#
_entry.id   AF-A0A852NH77-F1
#
_cell.length_a   1.000
_cell.length_b   1.000
_cell.length_c   1.000
_cell.angle_alpha   90.00
_cell.angle_beta   90.00
_cell.angle_gamma   90.00
#
_symmetry.space_group_name_H-M   'P 1'
#
loop_
_entity.id
_entity.type
_entity.pdbx_description
1 polymer ?
#
loop_
_entity_poly.entity_id
_entity_poly.type
_entity_poly.pdbx_seq_one_letter_code
_entity_poly.pdbx_strand_id
1 'polypeptide(L)'
;NVILDADTAHPRLEISADGRRVKDTGVITFLLSNEKRFDSHLFVLAKEGYTSGKHYWEVYVGRRRNWALGIARESVTRKGPLTLSPENGFWVIAYADGQDYWAYTNPWTCLTVTGCLSKIGIFLDIPAKQVSFYDVFKATALYTFSIADGRSQEGKFIPFFSTGLAAAEPDTEPLVIVQFSDDDE
;
A
#
# COMPACT_ATOMS: atom_id res chain seq x y z
N ASN A 1 -13.56 -2.60 6.45
CA ASN A 1 -13.63 -1.29 5.76
C ASN A 1 -12.32 -0.55 6.00
N VAL A 2 -11.57 -0.18 4.95
CA VAL A 2 -10.26 0.48 5.05
C VAL A 2 -10.41 1.96 4.68
N ILE A 3 -9.84 2.85 5.50
CA ILE A 3 -9.91 4.30 5.34
C ILE A 3 -8.52 4.89 5.55
N LEU A 4 -8.10 5.78 4.67
CA LEU A 4 -6.79 6.43 4.69
C LEU A 4 -6.66 7.44 5.83
N ASP A 5 -5.45 7.54 6.40
CA ASP A 5 -5.10 8.49 7.46
C ASP A 5 -4.32 9.68 6.91
N ALA A 6 -4.99 10.85 6.85
CA ALA A 6 -4.41 12.11 6.41
C ALA A 6 -3.25 12.62 7.27
N ASP A 7 -3.13 12.17 8.52
CA ASP A 7 -2.01 12.54 9.38
C ASP A 7 -0.72 11.84 8.94
N THR A 8 -0.82 10.68 8.30
CA THR A 8 0.32 9.89 7.81
C THR A 8 0.75 10.27 6.40
N ALA A 9 -0.16 10.83 5.60
CA ALA A 9 0.06 11.05 4.18
C ALA A 9 1.16 12.06 3.87
N HIS A 10 2.00 11.77 2.87
CA HIS A 10 2.95 12.76 2.38
C HIS A 10 2.24 14.07 1.94
N PRO A 11 2.80 15.28 2.19
CA PRO A 11 2.14 16.56 1.89
C PRO A 11 1.78 16.84 0.42
N ARG A 12 2.31 16.03 -0.51
CA ARG A 12 1.99 16.07 -1.94
C ARG A 12 0.79 15.17 -2.30
N LEU A 13 0.28 14.38 -1.35
CA LEU A 13 -0.88 13.53 -1.54
C LEU A 13 -2.15 14.24 -1.11
N GLU A 14 -3.20 14.12 -1.92
CA GLU A 14 -4.56 14.51 -1.57
C GLU A 14 -5.41 13.26 -1.34
N ILE A 15 -6.10 13.24 -0.20
CA ILE A 15 -7.08 12.20 0.15
C ILE A 15 -8.48 12.76 -0.05
N SER A 16 -9.38 11.98 -0.64
CA SER A 16 -10.80 12.35 -0.79
C SER A 16 -11.51 12.47 0.56
N ALA A 17 -12.63 13.20 0.60
CA ALA A 17 -13.40 13.42 1.83
C ALA A 17 -13.90 12.13 2.50
N ASP A 18 -14.19 11.09 1.71
CA ASP A 18 -14.57 9.76 2.21
C ASP A 18 -13.38 8.92 2.69
N GLY A 19 -12.15 9.41 2.53
CA GLY A 19 -10.93 8.74 2.94
C GLY A 19 -10.56 7.51 2.11
N ARG A 20 -11.14 7.32 0.92
CA ARG A 20 -10.95 6.11 0.10
C ARG A 20 -10.13 6.29 -1.15
N ARG A 21 -9.84 7.53 -1.54
CA ARG A 21 -9.07 7.85 -2.75
C ARG A 21 -7.84 8.63 -2.36
N VAL A 22 -6.72 8.33 -3.02
CA VAL A 22 -5.49 9.12 -2.90
C VAL A 22 -4.86 9.35 -4.26
N LYS A 23 -4.41 10.58 -4.50
CA LYS A 23 -3.66 10.97 -5.71
C LYS A 23 -2.47 11.86 -5.36
N ASP A 24 -1.46 11.84 -6.22
CA ASP A 24 -0.39 12.83 -6.22
C ASP A 24 -0.91 14.13 -6.87
N THR A 25 -0.82 15.25 -6.16
CA THR A 25 -1.29 16.56 -6.64
C THR A 25 -0.29 17.30 -7.51
N GLY A 26 0.96 16.86 -7.57
CA GLY A 26 2.00 17.63 -8.24
C GLY A 26 2.66 18.68 -7.36
N VAL A 27 2.11 18.98 -6.17
CA VAL A 27 2.52 20.14 -5.35
C VAL A 27 2.55 19.77 -3.87
N ILE A 28 3.65 20.12 -3.19
CA ILE A 28 3.75 19.99 -1.73
C ILE A 28 2.90 21.08 -1.08
N THR A 29 1.89 20.68 -0.32
CA THR A 29 1.08 21.61 0.47
C THR A 29 1.74 21.88 1.81
N PHE A 30 1.60 23.12 2.32
CA PHE A 30 2.06 23.42 3.67
C PHE A 30 1.09 22.82 4.68
N LEU A 31 1.55 21.79 5.38
CA LEU A 31 0.82 21.15 6.48
C LEU A 31 1.66 21.28 7.75
N LEU A 32 1.00 21.35 8.90
CA LEU A 32 1.69 21.30 10.18
C LEU A 32 2.49 19.99 10.26
N SER A 33 3.78 20.13 10.61
CA SER A 33 4.64 18.98 10.82
C SER A 33 4.09 18.12 11.96
N ASN A 34 4.02 16.81 11.73
CA ASN A 34 3.70 15.84 12.76
C ASN A 34 4.59 14.59 12.57
N GLU A 35 4.77 13.81 13.64
CA GLU A 35 5.68 12.65 13.64
C GLU A 35 5.14 11.47 12.82
N LYS A 36 3.82 11.35 12.66
CA LYS A 36 3.17 10.28 11.90
C LYS A 36 3.35 10.40 10.39
N ARG A 37 3.56 11.64 9.90
CA ARG A 37 3.60 11.97 8.48
C ARG A 37 4.85 11.46 7.80
N PHE A 38 4.70 10.82 6.63
CA PHE A 38 5.81 10.56 5.73
C PHE A 38 6.30 11.86 5.07
N ASP A 39 7.61 12.11 5.06
CA ASP A 39 8.20 13.36 4.54
C ASP A 39 9.02 13.20 3.25
N SER A 40 9.43 11.98 2.92
CA SER A 40 10.37 11.69 1.84
C SER A 40 9.73 10.97 0.65
N HIS A 41 8.72 10.15 0.91
CA HIS A 41 8.10 9.25 -0.07
C HIS A 41 6.60 9.49 -0.13
N LEU A 42 5.99 9.27 -1.30
CA LEU A 42 4.55 9.44 -1.54
C LEU A 42 3.70 8.33 -0.92
N PHE A 43 3.87 8.15 0.39
CA PHE A 43 3.26 7.09 1.18
C PHE A 43 2.10 7.62 2.02
N VAL A 44 1.16 6.73 2.31
CA VAL A 44 0.05 6.94 3.24
C VAL A 44 -0.35 5.60 3.85
N LEU A 45 -0.78 5.62 5.11
CA LEU A 45 -1.35 4.46 5.79
C LEU A 45 -2.86 4.58 5.93
N ALA A 46 -3.51 3.46 6.21
CA ALA A 46 -4.86 3.47 6.77
C ALA A 46 -4.88 3.90 8.24
N LYS A 47 -6.04 4.38 8.70
CA LYS A 47 -6.31 4.72 10.11
C LYS A 47 -6.27 3.48 11.01
N GLU A 48 -6.98 2.45 10.56
CA GLU A 48 -7.08 1.19 11.29
C GLU A 48 -5.95 0.25 10.89
N GLY A 49 -5.47 -0.51 11.87
CA GLY A 49 -4.53 -1.60 11.67
C GLY A 49 -4.93 -2.81 12.47
N TYR A 50 -4.28 -3.93 12.21
CA TYR A 50 -4.72 -5.25 12.62
C TYR A 50 -3.65 -5.94 13.45
N THR A 51 -4.05 -6.52 14.58
CA THR A 51 -3.19 -7.31 15.48
C THR A 51 -3.57 -8.79 15.50
N SER A 52 -4.74 -9.14 14.98
CA SER A 52 -5.25 -10.52 14.94
C SER A 52 -6.25 -10.72 13.80
N GLY A 53 -6.59 -11.96 13.49
CA GLY A 53 -7.61 -12.31 12.50
C GLY A 53 -7.12 -12.32 11.04
N LYS A 54 -8.10 -12.36 10.14
CA LYS A 54 -7.91 -12.38 8.68
C LYS A 54 -8.61 -11.18 8.08
N HIS A 55 -7.91 -10.44 7.22
CA HIS A 55 -8.39 -9.17 6.67
C HIS A 55 -8.20 -9.14 5.17
N TYR A 56 -9.21 -8.63 4.46
CA TYR A 56 -9.18 -8.49 3.01
C TYR A 56 -9.61 -7.09 2.61
N TRP A 57 -8.94 -6.52 1.62
CA TRP A 57 -9.39 -5.31 0.94
C TRP A 57 -8.91 -5.30 -0.52
N GLU A 58 -9.63 -4.54 -1.33
CA GLU A 58 -9.31 -4.36 -2.74
C GLU A 58 -8.96 -2.90 -3.02
N VAL A 59 -8.05 -2.71 -3.98
CA VAL A 59 -7.63 -1.40 -4.44
C VAL A 59 -7.68 -1.37 -5.96
N TYR A 60 -8.46 -0.45 -6.52
CA TYR A 60 -8.35 -0.09 -7.93
C TYR A 60 -7.07 0.72 -8.13
N VAL A 61 -6.20 0.21 -9.00
CA VAL A 61 -4.97 0.88 -9.46
C VAL A 61 -5.14 1.50 -10.85
N GLY A 62 -6.26 1.19 -11.53
CA GLY A 62 -6.63 1.81 -12.79
C GLY A 62 -5.61 1.53 -13.90
N ARG A 63 -5.20 2.58 -14.60
CA ARG A 63 -4.15 2.57 -15.63
C ARG A 63 -2.87 3.26 -15.17
N ARG A 64 -2.72 3.49 -13.86
CA ARG A 64 -1.51 4.11 -13.28
C ARG A 64 -0.27 3.32 -13.69
N ARG A 65 0.82 4.05 -13.99
CA ARG A 65 2.13 3.48 -14.31
C ARG A 65 2.99 3.26 -13.09
N ASN A 66 2.63 3.90 -11.98
CA ASN A 66 3.33 3.80 -10.72
C ASN A 66 2.36 3.64 -9.55
N TRP A 67 2.62 2.64 -8.70
CA TRP A 67 1.96 2.43 -7.43
C TRP A 67 2.71 1.40 -6.58
N ALA A 68 2.54 1.46 -5.26
CA ALA A 68 2.95 0.39 -4.37
C ALA A 68 1.86 0.15 -3.32
N LEU A 69 1.55 -1.12 -3.04
CA LEU A 69 0.44 -1.53 -2.18
C LEU A 69 0.87 -2.69 -1.27
N GLY A 70 0.36 -2.70 -0.04
CA GLY A 70 0.58 -3.81 0.87
C GLY A 70 0.30 -3.45 2.31
N ILE A 71 1.19 -3.88 3.20
CA ILE A 71 1.11 -3.57 4.63
C ILE A 71 2.44 -3.04 5.16
N ALA A 72 2.35 -2.24 6.21
CA ALA A 72 3.49 -1.79 7.01
C ALA A 72 3.28 -2.15 8.48
N ARG A 73 4.37 -2.33 9.24
CA ARG A 73 4.29 -2.31 10.71
C ARG A 73 3.94 -0.90 11.19
N GLU A 74 3.25 -0.79 12.32
CA GLU A 74 3.00 0.51 12.97
C GLU A 74 4.31 1.25 13.29
N SER A 75 5.34 0.51 13.67
CA SER A 75 6.64 1.03 14.12
C SER A 75 7.59 1.48 13.01
N VAL A 76 7.19 1.45 11.73
CA VAL A 76 8.09 1.86 10.64
C VAL A 76 8.45 3.35 10.76
N THR A 77 9.69 3.67 10.44
CA THR A 77 10.19 5.05 10.40
C THR A 77 9.39 5.87 9.39
N ARG A 78 9.05 7.11 9.76
CA ARG A 78 8.26 8.03 8.92
C ARG A 78 9.09 9.14 8.27
N LYS A 79 10.34 9.31 8.72
CA LYS A 79 11.19 10.45 8.37
C LYS A 79 12.41 10.02 7.57
N GLY A 80 12.76 10.83 6.58
CA GLY A 80 13.93 10.62 5.72
C GLY A 80 13.76 9.44 4.76
N PRO A 81 14.82 9.12 3.99
CA PRO A 81 14.77 8.06 2.99
C PRO A 81 14.47 6.69 3.61
N LEU A 82 13.49 5.99 3.04
CA LEU A 82 13.10 4.62 3.40
C LEU A 82 13.34 3.65 2.25
N THR A 83 13.68 2.42 2.59
CA THR A 83 13.73 1.29 1.65
C THR A 83 12.60 0.32 1.98
N LEU A 84 11.70 0.08 1.03
CA LEU A 84 10.64 -0.92 1.17
C LEU A 84 11.26 -2.32 1.21
N SER A 85 11.06 -3.03 2.32
CA SER A 85 11.50 -4.40 2.53
C SER A 85 10.87 -4.99 3.81
N PRO A 86 10.73 -6.32 3.93
CA PRO A 86 10.26 -6.97 5.15
C PRO A 86 11.10 -6.62 6.38
N GLU A 87 12.41 -6.48 6.21
CA GLU A 87 13.36 -6.12 7.28
C GLU A 87 13.07 -4.74 7.86
N ASN A 88 12.61 -3.81 7.01
CA ASN A 88 12.17 -2.48 7.41
C ASN A 88 10.68 -2.41 7.78
N GLY A 89 10.00 -3.56 7.86
CA GLY A 89 8.60 -3.66 8.28
C GLY A 89 7.58 -3.40 7.18
N PHE A 90 7.94 -3.59 5.91
CA PHE A 90 7.03 -3.44 4.76
C PHE A 90 6.90 -4.74 3.98
N TRP A 91 5.67 -5.14 3.65
CA TRP A 91 5.38 -6.25 2.74
C TRP A 91 4.51 -5.71 1.63
N VAL A 92 5.14 -5.41 0.50
CA VAL A 92 4.59 -4.53 -0.53
C VAL A 92 4.90 -5.10 -1.90
N ILE A 93 3.92 -5.06 -2.79
CA ILE A 93 4.14 -5.19 -4.23
C ILE A 93 3.99 -3.82 -4.91
N ALA A 94 4.64 -3.64 -6.04
CA ALA A 94 4.61 -2.39 -6.78
C ALA A 94 4.61 -2.60 -8.28
N TYR A 95 4.15 -1.58 -8.97
CA TYR A 95 4.35 -1.39 -10.40
C TYR A 95 5.18 -0.14 -10.58
N ALA A 96 6.29 -0.26 -11.31
CA ALA A 96 7.25 0.82 -11.49
C ALA A 96 7.44 1.14 -12.98
N ASP A 97 7.43 2.43 -13.30
CA ASP A 97 7.75 3.01 -14.60
C ASP A 97 6.95 2.45 -15.78
N GLY A 98 5.78 1.87 -15.52
CA GLY A 98 4.96 1.25 -16.57
C GLY A 98 5.58 -0.01 -17.19
N GLN A 99 6.55 -0.63 -16.53
CA GLN A 99 7.32 -1.76 -17.08
C GLN A 99 7.10 -3.04 -16.27
N ASP A 100 7.62 -3.06 -15.05
CA ASP A 100 7.75 -4.29 -14.27
C ASP A 100 6.96 -4.23 -12.97
N TYR A 101 6.46 -5.39 -12.58
CA TYR A 101 5.82 -5.62 -11.28
C TYR A 101 6.82 -6.27 -10.34
N TRP A 102 6.88 -5.78 -9.10
CA TRP A 102 7.87 -6.20 -8.12
C TRP A 102 7.21 -6.56 -6.80
N ALA A 103 7.72 -7.60 -6.16
CA ALA A 103 7.61 -7.78 -4.72
C ALA A 103 8.90 -7.23 -4.09
N TYR A 104 8.77 -6.28 -3.16
CA TYR A 104 9.90 -5.68 -2.46
C TYR A 104 10.45 -6.61 -1.37
N THR A 105 10.91 -7.81 -1.74
CA THR A 105 11.74 -8.70 -0.90
C THR A 105 13.19 -8.20 -0.83
N ASN A 106 14.07 -8.88 -0.11
CA ASN A 106 15.51 -8.59 -0.17
C ASN A 106 16.28 -9.85 -0.61
N PRO A 107 16.79 -9.91 -1.86
CA PRO A 107 16.68 -8.92 -2.95
C PRO A 107 15.25 -8.82 -3.52
N TRP A 108 14.94 -7.77 -4.30
CA TRP A 108 13.63 -7.58 -4.94
C TRP A 108 13.30 -8.75 -5.87
N THR A 109 12.04 -9.19 -5.86
CA THR A 109 11.55 -10.30 -6.70
C THR A 109 10.68 -9.75 -7.83
N CYS A 110 11.03 -10.03 -9.08
CA CYS A 110 10.19 -9.68 -10.24
C CYS A 110 8.95 -10.58 -10.30
N LEU A 111 7.79 -10.00 -10.54
CA LEU A 111 6.52 -10.71 -10.66
C LEU A 111 6.18 -10.93 -12.13
N THR A 112 5.90 -12.18 -12.49
CA THR A 112 5.41 -12.50 -13.83
C THR A 112 3.91 -12.22 -13.89
N VAL A 113 3.54 -11.09 -14.47
CA VAL A 113 2.15 -10.67 -14.64
C VAL A 113 1.78 -10.76 -16.11
N THR A 114 0.66 -11.41 -16.41
CA THR A 114 0.13 -11.42 -17.78
C THR A 114 -0.79 -10.21 -17.95
N GLY A 115 -0.46 -9.27 -18.85
CA GLY A 115 -1.26 -8.07 -19.08
C GLY A 115 -1.16 -7.03 -17.95
N CYS A 116 -2.14 -6.12 -17.87
CA CYS A 116 -2.13 -5.03 -16.89
C CYS A 116 -3.04 -5.31 -15.70
N LEU A 117 -2.53 -5.11 -14.49
CA LEU A 117 -3.32 -5.12 -13.27
C LEU A 117 -4.10 -3.81 -13.13
N SER A 118 -5.41 -3.90 -12.94
CA SER A 118 -6.29 -2.74 -12.71
C SER A 118 -6.96 -2.76 -11.34
N LYS A 119 -7.00 -3.92 -10.67
CA LYS A 119 -7.50 -4.10 -9.33
C LYS A 119 -6.70 -5.17 -8.58
N ILE A 120 -6.22 -4.83 -7.40
CA ILE A 120 -5.41 -5.70 -6.54
C ILE A 120 -6.20 -6.07 -5.30
N GLY A 121 -6.27 -7.37 -5.00
CA GLY A 121 -6.79 -7.91 -3.74
C GLY A 121 -5.63 -8.16 -2.78
N ILE A 122 -5.78 -7.74 -1.53
CA ILE A 122 -4.76 -7.90 -0.49
C ILE A 122 -5.37 -8.66 0.66
N PHE A 123 -4.79 -9.79 0.99
CA PHE A 123 -5.26 -10.67 2.05
C PHE A 123 -4.19 -10.84 3.12
N LEU A 124 -4.45 -10.33 4.31
CA LEU A 124 -3.62 -10.47 5.49
C LEU A 124 -4.17 -11.59 6.37
N ASP A 125 -3.41 -12.67 6.54
CA ASP A 125 -3.69 -13.77 7.45
C ASP A 125 -2.67 -13.74 8.60
N ILE A 126 -3.03 -13.07 9.71
CA ILE A 126 -2.13 -12.91 10.85
C ILE A 126 -1.84 -14.26 11.54
N PRO A 127 -2.83 -15.15 11.78
CA PRO A 127 -2.57 -16.49 12.31
C PRO A 127 -1.59 -17.31 11.45
N ALA A 128 -1.73 -17.24 10.11
CA ALA A 128 -0.84 -17.92 9.19
C ALA A 128 0.48 -17.15 8.93
N LYS A 129 0.61 -15.93 9.46
CA LYS A 129 1.75 -15.02 9.27
C LYS A 129 2.04 -14.76 7.80
N GLN A 130 1.00 -14.45 7.04
CA GLN A 130 1.11 -14.26 5.61
C GLN A 130 0.36 -13.01 5.15
N VAL A 131 0.89 -12.38 4.10
CA VAL A 131 0.13 -11.45 3.29
C VAL A 131 0.24 -11.86 1.83
N SER A 132 -0.92 -12.02 1.19
CA SER A 132 -1.05 -12.48 -0.19
C SER A 132 -1.70 -11.42 -1.06
N PHE A 133 -1.27 -11.36 -2.31
CA PHE A 133 -1.70 -10.39 -3.30
C PHE A 133 -2.32 -11.10 -4.49
N TYR A 134 -3.40 -10.56 -5.03
CA TYR A 134 -4.19 -11.19 -6.09
C TYR A 134 -4.53 -10.20 -7.20
N ASP A 135 -4.52 -10.69 -8.44
CA ASP A 135 -5.28 -10.07 -9.54
C ASP A 135 -6.75 -10.46 -9.32
N VAL A 136 -7.57 -9.49 -8.94
CA VAL A 136 -8.98 -9.74 -8.61
C VAL A 136 -9.77 -10.18 -9.83
N PHE A 137 -9.47 -9.64 -11.01
CA PHE A 137 -10.24 -9.95 -12.22
C PHE A 137 -9.92 -11.34 -12.76
N LYS A 138 -8.67 -11.77 -12.63
CA LYS A 138 -8.25 -13.11 -13.04
C LYS A 138 -8.40 -14.17 -11.95
N ALA A 139 -8.68 -13.74 -10.72
CA ALA A 139 -8.68 -14.58 -9.53
C ALA A 139 -7.37 -15.39 -9.37
N THR A 140 -6.24 -14.78 -9.73
CA THR A 140 -4.90 -15.41 -9.66
C THR A 140 -4.05 -14.77 -8.58
N ALA A 141 -3.34 -15.60 -7.81
CA ALA A 141 -2.33 -15.13 -6.88
C ALA A 141 -1.14 -14.50 -7.65
N LEU A 142 -0.71 -13.33 -7.19
CA LEU A 142 0.45 -12.60 -7.71
C LEU A 142 1.68 -12.93 -6.89
N TYR A 143 1.56 -12.86 -5.56
CA TYR A 143 2.66 -13.08 -4.65
C TYR A 143 2.16 -13.29 -3.21
N THR A 144 2.90 -14.07 -2.42
CA THR A 144 2.65 -14.24 -0.99
C THR A 144 3.94 -14.03 -0.22
N PHE A 145 3.93 -13.11 0.73
CA PHE A 145 5.01 -12.96 1.69
C PHE A 145 4.75 -13.80 2.94
N SER A 146 5.82 -14.38 3.48
CA SER A 146 5.86 -14.87 4.85
C SER A 146 6.30 -13.72 5.78
N ILE A 147 5.55 -13.50 6.85
CA ILE A 147 5.81 -12.51 7.89
C ILE A 147 6.65 -13.22 8.97
N ALA A 148 7.96 -13.29 8.77
CA ALA A 148 8.85 -14.01 9.68
C ALA A 148 8.93 -13.38 11.08
N ASP A 149 8.94 -14.23 12.11
CA ASP A 149 9.03 -13.88 13.54
C ASP A 149 10.47 -13.53 13.98
N GLY A 150 11.17 -12.67 13.24
CA GLY A 150 12.58 -12.36 13.49
C GLY A 150 12.90 -11.79 14.88
N ARG A 151 11.87 -11.43 15.66
CA ARG A 151 11.87 -11.16 17.10
C ARG A 151 10.42 -11.15 17.56
N SER A 152 10.13 -11.77 18.70
CA SER A 152 8.83 -11.76 19.36
C SER A 152 8.31 -10.33 19.61
N GLN A 153 7.66 -9.73 18.62
CA GLN A 153 6.88 -8.52 18.82
C GLN A 153 5.55 -8.71 18.13
N GLU A 154 4.53 -8.92 18.96
CA GLU A 154 3.19 -8.43 18.70
C GLU A 154 3.29 -7.08 18.00
N GLY A 155 2.71 -6.99 16.81
CA GLY A 155 2.84 -5.81 15.98
C GLY A 155 1.55 -5.58 15.24
N LYS A 156 1.07 -4.33 15.28
CA LYS A 156 -0.07 -3.90 14.48
C LYS A 156 0.39 -3.72 13.03
N PHE A 157 -0.25 -4.43 12.12
CA PHE A 157 -0.06 -4.30 10.68
C PHE A 157 -1.08 -3.31 10.12
N ILE A 158 -0.62 -2.32 9.37
CA ILE A 158 -1.46 -1.26 8.85
C ILE A 158 -1.44 -1.33 7.32
N PRO A 159 -2.59 -1.31 6.63
CA PRO A 159 -2.65 -1.16 5.18
C PRO A 159 -1.83 0.04 4.72
N PHE A 160 -1.05 -0.20 3.68
CA PHE A 160 -0.07 0.72 3.12
C PHE A 160 -0.38 1.00 1.65
N PHE A 161 -0.26 2.28 1.27
CA PHE A 161 -0.51 2.74 -0.08
C PHE A 161 0.54 3.76 -0.50
N SER A 162 0.92 3.72 -1.77
CA SER A 162 1.82 4.68 -2.40
C SER A 162 1.40 4.93 -3.83
N THR A 163 1.38 6.20 -4.23
CA THR A 163 1.18 6.61 -5.63
C THR A 163 2.43 6.40 -6.49
N GLY A 164 3.51 5.83 -5.93
CA GLY A 164 4.76 5.54 -6.60
C GLY A 164 5.78 6.67 -6.47
N LEU A 165 6.69 6.79 -7.44
CA LEU A 165 7.72 7.82 -7.45
C LEU A 165 7.11 9.19 -7.78
N ALA A 166 7.64 10.24 -7.13
CA ALA A 166 7.29 11.60 -7.47
C ALA A 166 7.81 11.93 -8.88
N ALA A 167 6.88 12.14 -9.81
CA ALA A 167 7.18 12.54 -11.18
C ALA A 167 6.86 14.02 -11.41
N ALA A 168 7.53 14.63 -12.38
CA ALA A 168 7.21 16.00 -12.82
C ALA A 168 5.76 16.08 -13.34
N GLU A 169 5.32 15.05 -14.06
CA GLU A 169 3.95 14.86 -14.51
C GLU A 169 3.35 13.64 -13.79
N PRO A 170 2.60 13.84 -12.70
CA PRO A 170 2.05 12.74 -11.93
C PRO A 170 0.88 12.07 -12.65
N ASP A 171 0.71 10.77 -12.42
CA ASP A 171 -0.51 10.05 -12.80
C ASP A 171 -1.72 10.68 -12.09
N THR A 172 -2.65 11.23 -12.87
CA THR A 172 -3.84 11.93 -12.36
C THR A 172 -4.91 11.01 -11.81
N GLU A 173 -4.88 9.72 -12.16
CA GLU A 173 -5.88 8.73 -11.74
C GLU A 173 -5.63 8.28 -10.30
N PRO A 174 -6.55 8.45 -9.34
CA PRO A 174 -6.30 8.10 -7.94
C PRO A 174 -6.20 6.58 -7.74
N LEU A 175 -5.49 6.16 -6.69
CA LEU A 175 -5.74 4.85 -6.07
C LEU A 175 -7.08 4.90 -5.36
N VAL A 176 -7.90 3.86 -5.48
CA VAL A 176 -9.24 3.82 -4.89
C VAL A 176 -9.46 2.53 -4.11
N ILE A 177 -9.72 2.64 -2.81
CA ILE A 177 -10.11 1.54 -1.95
C ILE A 177 -11.56 1.15 -2.27
N VAL A 178 -11.80 -0.13 -2.52
CA VAL A 178 -13.15 -0.65 -2.82
C VAL A 178 -14.00 -0.69 -1.55
N GLN A 179 -15.24 -0.23 -1.67
CA GLN A 179 -16.27 -0.45 -0.66
C GLN A 179 -17.03 -1.73 -1.04
N PHE A 180 -17.11 -2.66 -0.10
CA PHE A 180 -18.12 -3.71 -0.13
C PHE A 180 -19.36 -3.16 0.56
N SER A 181 -20.49 -3.12 -0.14
CA SER A 181 -21.80 -2.92 0.48
C SER A 181 -22.31 -4.25 1.00
N ASP A 182 -23.01 -4.23 2.13
CA ASP A 182 -23.67 -5.41 2.70
C ASP A 182 -24.91 -5.85 1.87
N ASP A 183 -25.15 -5.21 0.71
CA ASP A 183 -26.31 -5.44 -0.17
C ASP A 183 -26.01 -6.42 -1.35
N ASP A 184 -24.82 -7.01 -1.41
CA ASP A 184 -24.41 -7.98 -2.45
C ASP A 184 -24.54 -9.45 -1.98
N GLU A 185 -25.44 -9.75 -1.02
CA GLU A 185 -25.89 -11.12 -0.67
C GLU A 185 -27.23 -11.49 -1.32
#